data_AF-A0A9J6GAD7-F1
#
_entry.id   AF-A0A9J6GAD7-F1
#
_cell.length_a   1.000
_cell.length_b   1.000
_cell.length_c   1.000
_cell.angle_alpha   90.00
_cell.angle_beta   90.00
_cell.angle_gamma   90.00
#
_symmetry.space_group_name_H-M   'P 1'
#
loop_
_entity.id
_entity.type
_entity.pdbx_description
1 polymer ?
#
loop_
_entity_poly.entity_id
_entity_poly.type
_entity_poly.pdbx_seq_one_letter_code
_entity_poly.pdbx_strand_id
1 'polypeptide(L)'
;MPGGMLWESPPPSQTPTPTNDATHRPPNIVTEASWPNVEPLSTLLGSSEFNPSHWQRVIDQKVILQLLDRFASEDAEERDILKTVLVRVYSKFLSRRAYIRKQNHNVFQRSIYEEEIFNGVAELLKVLDYNIDGFARPVKAEHKQFLIKVLNQLHKPERLENYHAQRTYYILLFFGKDATLAEQVVKGLLMFWPKICTEKLFLQKIEDILYVMEPTQFAKIKCTLFKQIANFECNPHPHVVERALYYWRNDYTLGLIEKNNQTGMPLMLNAPYRAAKEPWDQTTASLVYNALKRFMEINFKPFDRLAFVCQTEREREKKREKCETSYGSDCLCSSWNTSLDCRATLRRVVLPQLRASPFNELFLKFPNVTTATPAQE
;
A
#
# COMPACT_ATOMS: atom_id res chain seq x y z
N MET A 1 5.55 -13.10 -45.54
CA MET A 1 4.90 -11.82 -45.17
C MET A 1 5.97 -10.76 -45.03
N PRO A 2 5.95 -9.65 -45.79
CA PRO A 2 6.88 -8.55 -45.55
C PRO A 2 6.64 -8.05 -44.11
N GLY A 3 7.69 -8.03 -43.30
CA GLY A 3 7.61 -7.76 -41.86
C GLY A 3 7.03 -6.40 -41.48
N GLY A 4 6.62 -5.53 -42.42
CA GLY A 4 5.91 -4.28 -42.13
C GLY A 4 4.42 -4.49 -41.85
N MET A 5 3.72 -5.31 -42.66
CA MET A 5 2.26 -5.48 -42.55
C MET A 5 1.81 -6.13 -41.24
N LEU A 6 2.67 -6.96 -40.63
CA LEU A 6 2.35 -7.61 -39.35
C LEU A 6 2.31 -6.61 -38.19
N TRP A 7 3.00 -5.48 -38.31
CA TRP A 7 3.09 -4.43 -37.28
C TRP A 7 2.24 -3.19 -37.59
N GLU A 8 1.52 -3.20 -38.72
CA GLU A 8 0.58 -2.14 -39.07
C GLU A 8 -0.68 -2.21 -38.20
N SER A 9 -1.11 -1.05 -37.73
CA SER A 9 -2.32 -0.88 -36.91
C SER A 9 -3.57 -0.97 -37.77
N PRO A 10 -4.68 -1.52 -37.24
CA PRO A 10 -5.98 -1.32 -37.87
C PRO A 10 -6.34 0.18 -37.84
N PRO A 11 -7.21 0.66 -38.76
CA PRO A 11 -7.65 2.05 -38.75
C PRO A 11 -8.28 2.41 -37.39
N PRO A 12 -8.10 3.65 -36.90
CA PRO A 12 -8.62 4.07 -35.60
C PRO A 12 -10.14 3.88 -35.54
N SER A 13 -10.64 3.36 -34.42
CA SER A 13 -12.07 3.27 -34.14
C SER A 13 -12.71 4.65 -34.21
N GLN A 14 -13.74 4.79 -35.05
CA GLN A 14 -14.61 5.94 -35.04
C GLN A 14 -15.49 5.88 -33.78
N THR A 15 -14.98 6.38 -32.66
CA THR A 15 -15.85 6.70 -31.52
C THR A 15 -16.66 7.95 -31.90
N PRO A 16 -18.00 7.88 -31.97
CA PRO A 16 -18.77 9.09 -32.23
C PRO A 16 -18.61 10.03 -31.02
N THR A 17 -18.26 11.29 -31.29
CA THR A 17 -18.46 12.40 -30.34
C THR A 17 -19.89 12.35 -29.80
N PRO A 18 -20.13 12.60 -28.51
CA PRO A 18 -21.48 12.58 -27.96
C PRO A 18 -22.26 13.75 -28.56
N THR A 19 -23.03 13.47 -29.63
CA THR A 19 -24.06 14.37 -30.13
C THR A 19 -25.19 14.38 -29.12
N ASN A 20 -25.53 15.58 -28.68
CA ASN A 20 -26.51 15.89 -27.64
C ASN A 20 -27.96 15.72 -28.16
N ASP A 21 -28.26 14.57 -28.78
CA ASP A 21 -29.59 14.30 -29.36
C ASP A 21 -30.37 13.30 -28.50
N ALA A 22 -31.46 13.78 -27.93
CA ALA A 22 -32.26 13.13 -26.91
C ALA A 22 -33.24 12.08 -27.48
N THR A 23 -32.80 11.28 -28.45
CA THR A 23 -33.59 10.15 -28.95
C THR A 23 -32.98 8.84 -28.45
N HIS A 24 -33.74 8.15 -27.60
CA HIS A 24 -33.43 6.83 -27.04
C HIS A 24 -32.96 5.81 -28.08
N ARG A 25 -31.65 5.69 -28.25
CA ARG A 25 -30.99 4.47 -28.68
C ARG A 25 -29.74 4.33 -27.82
N PRO A 26 -29.50 3.20 -27.13
CA PRO A 26 -28.21 2.99 -26.50
C PRO A 26 -27.14 3.17 -27.59
N PRO A 27 -26.06 3.94 -27.36
CA PRO A 27 -25.00 4.02 -28.33
C PRO A 27 -24.58 2.59 -28.65
N ASN A 28 -24.59 2.22 -29.93
CA ASN A 28 -23.95 0.98 -30.36
C ASN A 28 -22.51 1.07 -29.83
N ILE A 29 -22.17 0.25 -28.84
CA ILE A 29 -20.80 0.12 -28.36
C ILE A 29 -20.06 -0.50 -29.54
N VAL A 30 -19.42 0.35 -30.36
CA VAL A 30 -18.49 -0.09 -31.38
C VAL A 30 -17.26 -0.54 -30.61
N THR A 31 -17.19 -1.82 -30.27
CA THR A 31 -15.98 -2.45 -29.76
C THR A 31 -14.86 -2.22 -30.79
N GLU A 32 -13.72 -1.72 -30.33
CA GLU A 32 -12.54 -1.58 -31.20
C GLU A 32 -12.22 -2.94 -31.81
N ALA A 33 -11.99 -2.98 -33.13
CA ALA A 33 -11.59 -4.21 -33.78
C ALA A 33 -10.24 -4.66 -33.21
N SER A 34 -10.22 -5.87 -32.64
CA SER A 34 -9.01 -6.47 -32.09
C SER A 34 -7.91 -6.53 -33.16
N TRP A 35 -6.66 -6.31 -32.76
CA TRP A 35 -5.56 -6.29 -33.72
C TRP A 35 -5.38 -7.69 -34.34
N PRO A 36 -5.70 -7.89 -35.63
CA PRO A 36 -5.74 -9.23 -36.23
C PRO A 36 -4.36 -9.92 -36.27
N ASN A 37 -3.29 -9.15 -36.15
CA ASN A 37 -1.92 -9.65 -36.22
C ASN A 37 -1.32 -10.01 -34.86
N VAL A 38 -1.99 -9.72 -33.73
CA VAL A 38 -1.41 -9.91 -32.38
C VAL A 38 -1.12 -11.37 -32.06
N GLU A 39 -2.04 -12.28 -32.42
CA GLU A 39 -1.90 -13.72 -32.23
C GLU A 39 -0.86 -14.35 -33.17
N PRO A 40 -0.88 -14.08 -34.51
CA PRO A 40 0.18 -14.51 -35.40
C PRO A 40 1.57 -14.04 -34.94
N LEU A 41 1.68 -12.79 -34.48
CA LEU A 41 2.93 -12.23 -34.00
C LEU A 41 3.42 -12.92 -32.72
N SER A 42 2.53 -13.12 -31.75
CA SER A 42 2.83 -13.90 -30.54
C SER A 42 3.36 -15.29 -30.93
N THR A 43 2.63 -16.00 -31.79
CA THR A 43 3.01 -17.35 -32.28
C THR A 43 4.38 -17.35 -32.97
N LEU A 44 4.62 -16.41 -33.88
CA LEU A 44 5.90 -16.26 -34.58
C LEU A 44 7.06 -16.06 -33.60
N LEU A 45 6.91 -15.17 -32.63
CA LEU A 45 7.93 -14.91 -31.60
C LEU A 45 8.07 -16.08 -30.62
N GLY A 46 7.06 -16.94 -30.48
CA GLY A 46 7.09 -18.13 -29.65
C GLY A 46 7.78 -19.33 -30.30
N SER A 47 7.91 -19.34 -31.63
CA SER A 47 8.48 -20.47 -32.38
C SER A 47 9.94 -20.75 -32.01
N SER A 48 10.30 -22.03 -31.93
CA SER A 48 11.67 -22.51 -31.74
C SER A 48 12.58 -22.16 -32.93
N GLU A 49 12.01 -22.03 -34.12
CA GLU A 49 12.72 -21.69 -35.36
C GLU A 49 12.96 -20.17 -35.51
N PHE A 50 12.45 -19.36 -34.58
CA PHE A 50 12.57 -17.92 -34.66
C PHE A 50 14.02 -17.47 -34.44
N ASN A 51 14.65 -16.89 -35.48
CA ASN A 51 15.96 -16.27 -35.40
C ASN A 51 15.86 -14.73 -35.24
N PRO A 52 16.23 -14.16 -34.07
CA PRO A 52 16.14 -12.72 -33.83
C PRO A 52 16.97 -11.86 -34.80
N SER A 53 18.08 -12.40 -35.33
CA SER A 53 19.01 -11.65 -36.18
C SER A 53 18.34 -11.15 -37.47
N HIS A 54 17.43 -11.93 -38.05
CA HIS A 54 16.70 -11.56 -39.27
C HIS A 54 15.70 -10.41 -39.05
N TRP A 55 15.26 -10.23 -37.80
CA TRP A 55 14.22 -9.27 -37.42
C TRP A 55 14.77 -8.03 -36.73
N GLN A 56 16.09 -7.96 -36.51
CA GLN A 56 16.73 -6.86 -35.78
C GLN A 56 16.44 -5.48 -36.41
N ARG A 57 16.37 -5.40 -37.74
CA ARG A 57 16.07 -4.15 -38.47
C ARG A 57 14.57 -3.82 -38.50
N VAL A 58 13.72 -4.84 -38.40
CA VAL A 58 12.26 -4.68 -38.45
C VAL A 58 11.72 -4.24 -37.10
N ILE A 59 12.18 -4.86 -36.01
CA ILE A 59 11.79 -4.49 -34.65
C ILE A 59 12.67 -3.32 -34.21
N ASP A 60 12.32 -2.13 -34.68
CA ASP A 60 12.97 -0.87 -34.35
C ASP A 60 12.24 -0.13 -33.22
N GLN A 61 12.67 1.11 -32.96
CA GLN A 61 12.06 1.94 -31.92
C GLN A 61 10.62 2.35 -32.23
N LYS A 62 10.27 2.51 -33.52
CA LYS A 62 8.93 2.90 -33.95
C LYS A 62 7.94 1.76 -33.70
N VAL A 63 8.32 0.54 -34.07
CA VAL A 63 7.52 -0.67 -33.83
C VAL A 63 7.27 -0.87 -32.33
N ILE A 64 8.28 -0.63 -31.49
CA ILE A 64 8.12 -0.74 -30.03
C ILE A 64 7.12 0.30 -29.49
N LEU A 65 7.15 1.54 -30.00
CA LEU A 65 6.19 2.57 -29.60
C LEU A 65 4.77 2.18 -30.00
N GLN A 66 4.58 1.78 -31.26
CA GLN A 66 3.28 1.31 -31.76
C GLN A 66 2.74 0.15 -30.93
N LEU A 67 3.60 -0.82 -30.58
CA LEU A 67 3.22 -1.93 -29.71
C LEU A 67 2.76 -1.45 -28.32
N LEU A 68 3.44 -0.45 -27.73
CA LEU A 68 3.08 0.08 -26.42
C LEU A 68 1.80 0.90 -26.44
N ASP A 69 1.53 1.65 -27.50
CA ASP A 69 0.29 2.43 -27.65
C ASP A 69 -0.94 1.51 -27.69
N ARG A 70 -0.81 0.29 -28.23
CA ARG A 70 -1.90 -0.72 -28.28
C ARG A 70 -2.29 -1.29 -26.92
N PHE A 71 -1.47 -1.15 -25.88
CA PHE A 71 -1.87 -1.52 -24.51
C PHE A 71 -3.01 -0.64 -23.97
N ALA A 72 -3.38 0.44 -24.67
CA ALA A 72 -4.60 1.19 -24.39
C ALA A 72 -5.89 0.44 -24.78
N SER A 73 -5.81 -0.65 -25.55
CA SER A 73 -6.96 -1.46 -25.99
C SER A 73 -7.90 -1.79 -24.82
N GLU A 74 -9.21 -1.73 -25.06
CA GLU A 74 -10.23 -2.10 -24.08
C GLU A 74 -10.32 -3.62 -23.88
N ASP A 75 -9.91 -4.40 -24.88
CA ASP A 75 -9.91 -5.86 -24.86
C ASP A 75 -8.80 -6.41 -23.95
N ALA A 76 -9.18 -7.06 -22.85
CA ALA A 76 -8.26 -7.66 -21.90
C ALA A 76 -7.49 -8.85 -22.50
N GLU A 77 -8.06 -9.57 -23.45
CA GLU A 77 -7.40 -10.70 -24.11
C GLU A 77 -6.31 -10.19 -25.05
N GLU A 78 -6.60 -9.17 -25.86
CA GLU A 78 -5.59 -8.48 -26.68
C GLU A 78 -4.43 -7.98 -25.82
N ARG A 79 -4.72 -7.31 -24.69
CA ARG A 79 -3.67 -6.82 -23.77
C ARG A 79 -2.82 -7.94 -23.18
N ASP A 80 -3.39 -9.11 -22.88
CA ASP A 80 -2.62 -10.24 -22.36
C ASP A 80 -1.68 -10.86 -23.42
N ILE A 81 -2.12 -10.88 -24.69
CA ILE A 81 -1.27 -11.30 -25.81
C ILE A 81 -0.18 -10.25 -26.07
N LEU A 82 -0.52 -8.95 -26.06
CA LEU A 82 0.44 -7.85 -26.19
C LEU A 82 1.54 -7.91 -25.10
N LYS A 83 1.16 -8.17 -23.85
CA LYS A 83 2.10 -8.45 -22.74
C LYS A 83 3.07 -9.57 -23.13
N THR A 84 2.54 -10.68 -23.62
CA THR A 84 3.34 -11.85 -24.03
C THR A 84 4.30 -11.50 -25.17
N VAL A 85 3.83 -10.78 -26.19
CA VAL A 85 4.63 -10.27 -27.31
C VAL A 85 5.77 -9.40 -26.79
N LEU A 86 5.48 -8.41 -25.95
CA LEU A 86 6.46 -7.46 -25.43
C LEU A 86 7.53 -8.16 -24.58
N VAL A 87 7.16 -9.14 -23.74
CA VAL A 87 8.11 -9.95 -22.96
C VAL A 87 9.03 -10.76 -23.87
N ARG A 88 8.50 -11.36 -24.94
CA ARG A 88 9.30 -12.12 -25.92
C ARG A 88 10.25 -11.21 -26.69
N VAL A 89 9.79 -10.03 -27.10
CA VAL A 89 10.64 -9.01 -27.74
C VAL A 89 11.75 -8.57 -26.77
N TYR A 90 11.42 -8.25 -25.52
CA TYR A 90 12.41 -7.87 -24.51
C TYR A 90 13.46 -8.96 -24.27
N SER A 91 13.02 -10.21 -24.20
CA SER A 91 13.89 -11.35 -23.93
C SER A 91 14.86 -11.63 -25.08
N LYS A 92 14.36 -11.65 -26.32
CA LYS A 92 15.14 -12.00 -27.52
C LYS A 92 15.99 -10.85 -28.08
N PHE A 93 15.56 -9.60 -27.92
CA PHE A 93 16.23 -8.44 -28.51
C PHE A 93 16.98 -7.60 -27.46
N LEU A 94 18.17 -8.06 -27.05
CA LEU A 94 18.99 -7.41 -26.02
C LEU A 94 19.23 -5.91 -26.26
N SER A 95 19.48 -5.53 -27.52
CA SER A 95 19.73 -4.14 -27.92
C SER A 95 18.52 -3.20 -27.72
N ARG A 96 17.30 -3.76 -27.59
CA ARG A 96 16.06 -3.00 -27.42
C ARG A 96 15.64 -2.82 -25.97
N ARG A 97 16.23 -3.59 -25.05
CA ARG A 97 15.85 -3.61 -23.62
C ARG A 97 15.88 -2.23 -22.96
N ALA A 98 16.92 -1.44 -23.23
CA ALA A 98 17.03 -0.09 -22.66
C ALA A 98 15.91 0.83 -23.15
N TYR A 99 15.58 0.76 -24.44
CA TYR A 99 14.50 1.54 -25.04
C TYR A 99 13.13 1.11 -24.51
N ILE A 100 12.84 -0.20 -24.45
CA ILE A 100 11.60 -0.74 -23.90
C ILE A 100 11.39 -0.28 -22.45
N ARG A 101 12.42 -0.39 -21.59
CA ARG A 101 12.34 0.10 -20.20
C ARG A 101 12.04 1.59 -20.15
N LYS A 102 12.74 2.40 -20.95
CA LYS A 102 12.52 3.85 -21.02
C LYS A 102 11.08 4.17 -21.43
N GLN A 103 10.54 3.52 -22.46
CA GLN A 103 9.19 3.80 -22.92
C GLN A 103 8.11 3.28 -21.96
N ASN A 104 8.31 2.12 -21.33
CA ASN A 104 7.43 1.66 -20.25
C ASN A 104 7.39 2.68 -19.10
N HIS A 105 8.55 3.21 -18.69
CA HIS A 105 8.60 4.25 -17.66
C HIS A 105 7.84 5.51 -18.08
N ASN A 106 8.01 5.95 -19.34
CA ASN A 106 7.28 7.10 -19.88
C ASN A 106 5.77 6.88 -19.85
N VAL A 107 5.28 5.67 -20.21
CA VAL A 107 3.85 5.34 -20.15
C VAL A 107 3.32 5.46 -18.72
N PHE A 108 4.04 4.93 -17.71
CA PHE A 108 3.63 5.10 -16.32
C PHE A 108 3.65 6.55 -15.86
N GLN A 109 4.62 7.35 -16.29
CA GLN A 109 4.65 8.79 -15.96
C GLN A 109 3.46 9.53 -16.56
N ARG A 110 3.16 9.33 -17.85
CA ARG A 110 1.96 9.88 -18.49
C ARG A 110 0.69 9.44 -17.77
N SER A 111 0.61 8.15 -17.43
CA SER A 111 -0.50 7.58 -16.65
C SER A 111 -0.67 8.21 -15.27
N ILE A 112 0.36 8.83 -14.68
CA ILE A 112 0.26 9.52 -13.38
C ILE A 112 -0.09 11.00 -13.57
N TYR A 113 0.62 11.69 -14.47
CA TYR A 113 0.61 13.16 -14.54
C TYR A 113 -0.32 13.75 -15.59
N GLU A 114 -0.61 13.02 -16.67
CA GLU A 114 -1.38 13.53 -17.82
C GLU A 114 -2.85 13.08 -17.77
N GLU A 115 -3.25 12.40 -16.70
CA GLU A 115 -4.63 11.92 -16.44
C GLU A 115 -5.25 11.02 -17.53
N GLU A 116 -4.51 10.69 -18.60
CA GLU A 116 -4.98 9.83 -19.68
C GLU A 116 -5.47 8.46 -19.19
N ILE A 117 -6.58 8.02 -19.80
CA ILE A 117 -7.17 6.70 -19.62
C ILE A 117 -6.25 5.70 -20.32
N PHE A 118 -5.50 4.94 -19.53
CA PHE A 118 -4.66 3.85 -20.02
C PHE A 118 -5.05 2.54 -19.35
N ASN A 119 -5.48 1.56 -20.15
CA ASN A 119 -6.03 0.29 -19.65
C ASN A 119 -4.93 -0.74 -19.32
N GLY A 120 -3.78 -0.69 -20.01
CA GLY A 120 -2.73 -1.70 -19.91
C GLY A 120 -1.73 -1.55 -18.77
N VAL A 121 -2.03 -0.78 -17.71
CA VAL A 121 -1.10 -0.57 -16.58
C VAL A 121 -0.75 -1.90 -15.91
N ALA A 122 -1.73 -2.77 -15.68
CA ALA A 122 -1.53 -4.05 -14.99
C ALA A 122 -0.60 -4.98 -15.79
N GLU A 123 -0.79 -5.03 -17.10
CA GLU A 123 -0.04 -5.84 -18.04
C GLU A 123 1.39 -5.31 -18.21
N LEU A 124 1.58 -3.99 -18.31
CA LEU A 124 2.92 -3.40 -18.34
C LEU A 124 3.68 -3.62 -17.03
N LEU A 125 3.00 -3.63 -15.87
CA LEU A 125 3.64 -4.01 -14.59
C LEU A 125 4.12 -5.46 -14.61
N LYS A 126 3.32 -6.39 -15.15
CA LYS A 126 3.77 -7.78 -15.34
C LYS A 126 4.97 -7.89 -16.28
N VAL A 127 5.05 -7.05 -17.32
CA VAL A 127 6.24 -6.98 -18.19
C VAL A 127 7.47 -6.55 -17.39
N LEU A 128 7.31 -5.64 -16.42
CA LEU A 128 8.42 -5.22 -15.56
C LEU A 128 8.95 -6.32 -14.65
N ASP A 129 8.12 -7.29 -14.25
CA ASP A 129 8.57 -8.45 -13.45
C ASP A 129 9.70 -9.20 -14.18
N TYR A 130 9.55 -9.45 -15.49
CA TYR A 130 10.60 -10.09 -16.31
C TYR A 130 11.85 -9.22 -16.47
N ASN A 131 11.73 -7.90 -16.32
CA ASN A 131 12.87 -6.99 -16.43
C ASN A 131 13.72 -6.96 -15.16
N ILE A 132 13.13 -7.24 -14.01
CA ILE A 132 13.79 -7.06 -12.71
C ILE A 132 14.94 -8.04 -12.51
N ASP A 133 14.83 -9.24 -13.07
CA ASP A 133 15.87 -10.25 -12.96
C ASP A 133 17.15 -9.87 -13.68
N GLY A 134 17.05 -9.04 -14.71
CA GLY A 134 18.20 -8.46 -15.40
C GLY A 134 18.86 -7.30 -14.66
N PHE A 135 18.37 -6.86 -13.49
CA PHE A 135 19.00 -5.76 -12.76
C PHE A 135 20.30 -6.22 -12.12
N ALA A 136 21.37 -5.48 -12.42
CA ALA A 136 22.65 -5.64 -11.74
C ALA A 136 22.49 -5.33 -10.23
N ARG A 137 23.31 -5.98 -9.40
CA ARG A 137 23.53 -5.59 -8.01
C ARG A 137 24.86 -4.83 -7.93
N PRO A 138 24.91 -3.61 -7.36
CA PRO A 138 23.78 -2.85 -6.80
C PRO A 138 22.82 -2.31 -7.87
N VAL A 139 21.55 -2.14 -7.48
CA VAL A 139 20.51 -1.59 -8.38
C VAL A 139 20.91 -0.18 -8.83
N LYS A 140 20.86 0.07 -10.14
CA LYS A 140 21.21 1.37 -10.73
C LYS A 140 20.31 2.49 -10.22
N ALA A 141 20.86 3.70 -10.12
CA ALA A 141 20.15 4.89 -9.64
C ALA A 141 18.85 5.17 -10.43
N GLU A 142 18.85 4.96 -11.75
CA GLU A 142 17.67 5.13 -12.60
C GLU A 142 16.50 4.23 -12.18
N HIS A 143 16.76 2.97 -11.80
CA HIS A 143 15.73 2.02 -11.36
C HIS A 143 15.23 2.35 -9.95
N LYS A 144 16.12 2.82 -9.06
CA LYS A 144 15.74 3.33 -7.74
C LYS A 144 14.83 4.55 -7.85
N GLN A 145 15.18 5.50 -8.71
CA GLN A 145 14.38 6.69 -8.96
C GLN A 145 13.00 6.32 -9.55
N PHE A 146 12.95 5.36 -10.47
CA PHE A 146 11.68 4.85 -11.00
C PHE A 146 10.79 4.29 -9.88
N LEU A 147 11.33 3.43 -9.01
CA LEU A 147 10.59 2.90 -7.86
C LEU A 147 10.01 4.02 -6.98
N ILE A 148 10.84 4.97 -6.57
CA ILE A 148 10.44 6.00 -5.59
C ILE A 148 9.54 7.09 -6.18
N LYS A 149 9.82 7.53 -7.41
CA LYS A 149 9.12 8.69 -8.02
C LYS A 149 7.94 8.31 -8.91
N VAL A 150 7.93 7.09 -9.45
CA VAL A 150 6.90 6.66 -10.40
C VAL A 150 6.09 5.54 -9.77
N LEU A 151 6.72 4.39 -9.48
CA LEU A 151 5.98 3.22 -9.02
C LEU A 151 5.27 3.46 -7.68
N ASN A 152 5.94 4.10 -6.72
CA ASN A 152 5.37 4.41 -5.41
C ASN A 152 4.23 5.45 -5.48
N GLN A 153 4.13 6.20 -6.58
CA GLN A 153 3.09 7.22 -6.81
C GLN A 153 2.03 6.76 -7.81
N LEU A 154 2.22 5.61 -8.46
CA LEU A 154 1.31 5.05 -9.45
C LEU A 154 0.02 4.60 -8.77
N HIS A 155 -0.87 5.53 -8.47
CA HIS A 155 -1.99 5.35 -7.57
C HIS A 155 -3.14 6.27 -8.00
N LYS A 156 -3.81 5.89 -9.10
CA LYS A 156 -5.08 6.51 -9.49
C LYS A 156 -6.22 5.79 -8.77
N PRO A 157 -6.93 6.41 -7.81
CA PRO A 157 -7.94 5.75 -6.99
C PRO A 157 -9.01 5.01 -7.81
N GLU A 158 -9.45 5.60 -8.93
CA GLU A 158 -10.52 5.06 -9.79
C GLU A 158 -10.19 3.72 -10.45
N ARG A 159 -8.91 3.34 -10.57
CA ARG A 159 -8.48 2.10 -11.24
C ARG A 159 -7.45 1.32 -10.47
N LEU A 160 -7.23 1.71 -9.21
CA LEU A 160 -6.24 1.11 -8.35
C LEU A 160 -6.48 -0.39 -8.19
N GLU A 161 -7.74 -0.81 -8.14
CA GLU A 161 -8.13 -2.22 -8.02
C GLU A 161 -7.56 -3.09 -9.16
N ASN A 162 -7.46 -2.56 -10.37
CA ASN A 162 -7.05 -3.31 -11.56
C ASN A 162 -5.57 -3.74 -11.53
N TYR A 163 -4.71 -2.99 -10.83
CA TYR A 163 -3.26 -3.21 -10.88
C TYR A 163 -2.54 -3.16 -9.52
N HIS A 164 -3.26 -2.93 -8.41
CA HIS A 164 -2.64 -2.80 -7.09
C HIS A 164 -1.81 -4.03 -6.70
N ALA A 165 -2.32 -5.23 -7.00
CA ALA A 165 -1.65 -6.48 -6.68
C ALA A 165 -0.33 -6.61 -7.44
N GLN A 166 -0.34 -6.36 -8.76
CA GLN A 166 0.86 -6.41 -9.60
C GLN A 166 1.87 -5.34 -9.18
N ARG A 167 1.41 -4.12 -8.87
CA ARG A 167 2.29 -3.06 -8.37
C ARG A 167 2.96 -3.45 -7.05
N THR A 168 2.18 -3.97 -6.08
CA THR A 168 2.71 -4.41 -4.79
C THR A 168 3.74 -5.52 -4.99
N TYR A 169 3.40 -6.54 -5.79
CA TYR A 169 4.32 -7.62 -6.12
C TYR A 169 5.65 -7.09 -6.70
N TYR A 170 5.58 -6.17 -7.65
CA TYR A 170 6.77 -5.60 -8.26
C TYR A 170 7.63 -4.77 -7.28
N ILE A 171 7.01 -4.05 -6.33
CA ILE A 171 7.72 -3.37 -5.23
C ILE A 171 8.46 -4.38 -4.34
N LEU A 172 7.83 -5.52 -4.02
CA LEU A 172 8.46 -6.57 -3.20
C LEU A 172 9.64 -7.21 -3.93
N LEU A 173 9.54 -7.42 -5.25
CA LEU A 173 10.66 -7.89 -6.05
C LEU A 173 11.86 -6.91 -6.01
N PHE A 174 11.62 -5.60 -6.00
CA PHE A 174 12.67 -4.60 -5.81
C PHE A 174 13.42 -4.77 -4.50
N PHE A 175 12.71 -5.08 -3.40
CA PHE A 175 13.35 -5.33 -2.11
C PHE A 175 14.22 -6.58 -2.13
N GLY A 176 13.82 -7.61 -2.88
CA GLY A 176 14.66 -8.79 -3.12
C GLY A 176 15.99 -8.44 -3.83
N LYS A 177 16.03 -7.37 -4.63
CA LYS A 177 17.26 -6.86 -5.28
C LYS A 177 18.06 -5.91 -4.39
N ASP A 178 17.38 -5.05 -3.64
CA ASP A 178 17.99 -4.09 -2.71
C ASP A 178 17.02 -3.74 -1.56
N ALA A 179 17.23 -4.37 -0.40
CA ALA A 179 16.38 -4.19 0.78
C ALA A 179 16.42 -2.76 1.35
N THR A 180 17.47 -1.98 1.06
CA THR A 180 17.61 -0.60 1.58
C THR A 180 16.53 0.36 1.04
N LEU A 181 15.85 -0.03 -0.03
CA LEU A 181 14.76 0.73 -0.64
C LEU A 181 13.47 0.70 0.19
N ALA A 182 13.30 -0.28 1.07
CA ALA A 182 12.09 -0.46 1.87
C ALA A 182 11.78 0.76 2.75
N GLU A 183 12.80 1.36 3.36
CA GLU A 183 12.64 2.57 4.17
C GLU A 183 12.01 3.72 3.36
N GLN A 184 12.54 4.00 2.17
CA GLN A 184 12.08 5.11 1.33
C GLN A 184 10.68 4.86 0.77
N VAL A 185 10.38 3.62 0.39
CA VAL A 185 9.04 3.24 -0.09
C VAL A 185 8.01 3.45 1.02
N VAL A 186 8.23 2.91 2.23
CA VAL A 186 7.29 3.06 3.34
C VAL A 186 7.12 4.53 3.74
N LYS A 187 8.19 5.31 3.79
CA LYS A 187 8.10 6.76 4.03
C LYS A 187 7.27 7.48 2.98
N GLY A 188 7.43 7.12 1.71
CA GLY A 188 6.60 7.67 0.63
C GLY A 188 5.13 7.26 0.75
N LEU A 189 4.84 5.99 1.06
CA LEU A 189 3.46 5.53 1.29
C LEU A 189 2.81 6.33 2.43
N LEU A 190 3.51 6.50 3.55
CA LEU A 190 3.04 7.29 4.70
C LEU A 190 2.83 8.77 4.35
N MET A 191 3.70 9.35 3.51
CA MET A 191 3.64 10.76 3.13
C MET A 191 2.46 11.06 2.18
N PHE A 192 2.17 10.16 1.24
CA PHE A 192 1.15 10.41 0.22
C PHE A 192 -0.22 9.85 0.59
N TRP A 193 -0.34 9.00 1.63
CA TRP A 193 -1.62 8.58 2.16
C TRP A 193 -2.38 9.78 2.78
N PRO A 194 -3.72 9.91 2.59
CA PRO A 194 -4.67 9.00 1.95
C PRO A 194 -4.83 9.16 0.43
N LYS A 195 -4.14 10.11 -0.21
CA LYS A 195 -4.35 10.45 -1.62
C LYS A 195 -4.09 9.28 -2.58
N ILE A 196 -3.24 8.34 -2.18
CA ILE A 196 -2.77 7.25 -3.04
C ILE A 196 -3.55 5.93 -2.85
N CYS A 197 -4.18 5.68 -1.71
CA CYS A 197 -4.95 4.46 -1.51
C CYS A 197 -5.85 4.54 -0.28
N THR A 198 -6.91 3.74 -0.30
CA THR A 198 -7.76 3.52 0.88
C THR A 198 -6.96 2.96 2.05
N GLU A 199 -7.49 3.15 3.25
CA GLU A 199 -6.93 2.66 4.52
C GLU A 199 -6.71 1.15 4.49
N LYS A 200 -7.70 0.39 4.00
CA LYS A 200 -7.63 -1.07 3.93
C LYS A 200 -6.48 -1.54 3.03
N LEU A 201 -6.33 -0.91 1.87
CA LEU A 201 -5.26 -1.25 0.94
C LEU A 201 -3.88 -0.77 1.44
N PHE A 202 -3.83 0.36 2.13
CA PHE A 202 -2.62 0.83 2.80
C PHE A 202 -2.15 -0.19 3.84
N LEU A 203 -3.05 -0.61 4.74
CA LEU A 203 -2.76 -1.60 5.79
C LEU A 203 -2.35 -2.94 5.20
N GLN A 204 -2.96 -3.40 4.09
CA GLN A 204 -2.51 -4.62 3.42
C GLN A 204 -1.07 -4.50 2.90
N LYS A 205 -0.74 -3.40 2.22
CA LYS A 205 0.61 -3.20 1.67
C LYS A 205 1.67 -3.13 2.74
N ILE A 206 1.39 -2.43 3.84
CA ILE A 206 2.34 -2.38 4.96
C ILE A 206 2.61 -3.80 5.47
N GLU A 207 1.58 -4.64 5.60
CA GLU A 207 1.75 -6.02 6.04
C GLU A 207 2.62 -6.83 5.07
N ASP A 208 2.34 -6.75 3.77
CA ASP A 208 3.14 -7.43 2.73
C ASP A 208 4.61 -6.96 2.73
N ILE A 209 4.83 -5.65 2.92
CA ILE A 209 6.17 -5.06 3.00
C ILE A 209 6.89 -5.51 4.27
N LEU A 210 6.19 -5.52 5.42
CA LEU A 210 6.78 -5.95 6.69
C LEU A 210 7.26 -7.39 6.60
N TYR A 211 6.50 -8.29 5.96
CA TYR A 211 6.85 -9.70 5.82
C TYR A 211 8.24 -9.94 5.21
N VAL A 212 8.65 -9.10 4.24
CA VAL A 212 9.95 -9.21 3.56
C VAL A 212 11.01 -8.23 4.08
N MET A 213 10.64 -7.35 5.03
CA MET A 213 11.52 -6.27 5.48
C MET A 213 12.61 -6.79 6.41
N GLU A 214 13.85 -6.40 6.14
CA GLU A 214 14.96 -6.68 7.05
C GLU A 214 14.83 -5.88 8.38
N PRO A 215 15.23 -6.47 9.53
CA PRO A 215 15.17 -5.78 10.82
C PRO A 215 15.91 -4.44 10.86
N THR A 216 17.00 -4.31 10.10
CA THR A 216 17.81 -3.09 10.01
C THR A 216 17.04 -1.94 9.35
N GLN A 217 16.18 -2.24 8.37
CA GLN A 217 15.33 -1.24 7.71
C GLN A 217 14.11 -0.94 8.58
N PHE A 218 13.50 -1.96 9.19
CA PHE A 218 12.38 -1.78 10.11
C PHE A 218 12.74 -0.85 11.28
N ALA A 219 13.93 -0.98 11.84
CA ALA A 219 14.42 -0.14 12.93
C ALA A 219 14.36 1.37 12.62
N LYS A 220 14.47 1.76 11.35
CA LYS A 220 14.45 3.17 10.90
C LYS A 220 13.05 3.74 10.71
N ILE A 221 12.05 2.89 10.48
CA ILE A 221 10.67 3.30 10.21
C ILE A 221 9.69 2.99 11.34
N LYS A 222 10.04 2.07 12.25
CA LYS A 222 9.13 1.51 13.28
C LYS A 222 8.36 2.57 14.07
N CYS A 223 9.01 3.67 14.48
CA CYS A 223 8.35 4.71 15.27
C CYS A 223 7.23 5.40 14.49
N THR A 224 7.49 5.77 13.23
CA THR A 224 6.50 6.43 12.38
C THR A 224 5.38 5.46 12.01
N LEU A 225 5.74 4.23 11.69
CA LEU A 225 4.77 3.21 11.32
C LEU A 225 3.84 2.85 12.48
N PHE A 226 4.37 2.60 13.66
CA PHE A 226 3.57 2.29 14.86
C PHE A 226 2.61 3.42 15.23
N LYS A 227 3.05 4.68 15.14
CA LYS A 227 2.15 5.84 15.32
C LYS A 227 1.02 5.83 14.30
N GLN A 228 1.32 5.54 13.04
CA GLN A 228 0.29 5.50 12.01
C GLN A 228 -0.70 4.34 12.20
N ILE A 229 -0.24 3.15 12.58
CA ILE A 229 -1.11 2.02 12.91
C ILE A 229 -2.02 2.38 14.09
N ALA A 230 -1.47 2.99 15.14
CA ALA A 230 -2.25 3.47 16.28
C ALA A 230 -3.33 4.49 15.87
N ASN A 231 -3.04 5.37 14.91
CA ASN A 231 -4.04 6.29 14.36
C ASN A 231 -5.18 5.53 13.64
N PHE A 232 -4.88 4.45 12.91
CA PHE A 232 -5.91 3.61 12.28
C PHE A 232 -6.75 2.84 13.29
N GLU A 233 -6.17 2.38 14.39
CA GLU A 233 -6.89 1.73 15.49
C GLU A 233 -7.83 2.69 16.25
N CYS A 234 -7.63 4.00 16.12
CA CYS A 234 -8.51 5.06 16.64
C CYS A 234 -9.41 5.70 15.57
N ASN A 235 -9.50 5.09 14.38
CA ASN A 235 -10.28 5.68 13.29
C ASN A 235 -11.80 5.63 13.61
N PRO A 236 -12.59 6.64 13.24
CA PRO A 236 -14.05 6.61 13.43
C PRO A 236 -14.75 5.51 12.62
N HIS A 237 -14.13 5.01 11.54
CA HIS A 237 -14.72 3.97 10.68
C HIS A 237 -14.42 2.55 11.21
N PRO A 238 -15.43 1.76 11.59
CA PRO A 238 -15.21 0.43 12.20
C PRO A 238 -14.37 -0.52 11.34
N HIS A 239 -14.60 -0.56 10.02
CA HIS A 239 -13.85 -1.45 9.13
C HIS A 239 -12.35 -1.11 9.04
N VAL A 240 -11.97 0.15 9.27
CA VAL A 240 -10.57 0.57 9.32
C VAL A 240 -9.92 0.10 10.62
N VAL A 241 -10.62 0.30 11.74
CA VAL A 241 -10.20 -0.16 13.07
C VAL A 241 -10.04 -1.68 13.08
N GLU A 242 -11.04 -2.41 12.58
CA GLU A 242 -11.00 -3.87 12.45
C GLU A 242 -9.77 -4.31 11.66
N ARG A 243 -9.54 -3.71 10.48
CA ARG A 243 -8.39 -4.04 9.62
C ARG A 243 -7.05 -3.78 10.31
N ALA A 244 -6.93 -2.67 11.04
CA ALA A 244 -5.72 -2.34 11.78
C ALA A 244 -5.49 -3.32 12.93
N LEU A 245 -6.54 -3.68 13.67
CA LEU A 245 -6.44 -4.59 14.81
C LEU A 245 -6.07 -6.04 14.40
N TYR A 246 -6.29 -6.45 13.15
CA TYR A 246 -5.79 -7.75 12.66
C TYR A 246 -4.25 -7.87 12.72
N TYR A 247 -3.51 -6.78 12.80
CA TYR A 247 -2.05 -6.81 13.03
C TYR A 247 -1.70 -7.54 14.34
N TRP A 248 -2.57 -7.49 15.36
CA TRP A 248 -2.41 -8.19 16.64
C TRP A 248 -2.73 -9.69 16.56
N ARG A 249 -3.37 -10.14 15.48
CA ARG A 249 -3.66 -11.54 15.20
C ARG A 249 -2.63 -12.21 14.29
N ASN A 250 -1.85 -11.42 13.57
CA ASN A 250 -0.81 -11.93 12.69
C ASN A 250 0.46 -12.22 13.50
N ASP A 251 0.86 -13.49 13.59
CA ASP A 251 2.02 -13.93 14.39
C ASP A 251 3.33 -13.23 14.00
N TYR A 252 3.53 -12.97 12.70
CA TYR A 252 4.72 -12.28 12.22
C TYR A 252 4.77 -10.84 12.73
N THR A 253 3.66 -10.10 12.57
CA THR A 253 3.59 -8.71 13.02
C THR A 253 3.67 -8.62 14.55
N LEU A 254 2.99 -9.53 15.25
CA LEU A 254 3.07 -9.63 16.71
C LEU A 254 4.53 -9.86 17.16
N GLY A 255 5.26 -10.77 16.51
CA GLY A 255 6.68 -11.00 16.79
C GLY A 255 7.56 -9.76 16.55
N LEU A 256 7.24 -8.91 15.56
CA LEU A 256 7.92 -7.63 15.37
C LEU A 256 7.62 -6.63 16.50
N ILE A 257 6.37 -6.55 16.95
CA ILE A 257 5.94 -5.69 18.05
C ILE A 257 6.59 -6.13 19.35
N GLU A 258 6.61 -7.44 19.63
CA GLU A 258 7.27 -8.06 20.78
C GLU A 258 8.75 -7.69 20.87
N LYS A 259 9.50 -7.89 19.78
CA LYS A 259 10.93 -7.53 19.70
C LYS A 259 11.19 -6.04 19.87
N ASN A 260 10.18 -5.19 19.62
CA ASN A 260 10.30 -3.73 19.69
C ASN A 260 9.42 -3.11 20.79
N ASN A 261 9.00 -3.89 21.79
CA ASN A 261 7.99 -3.49 22.78
C ASN A 261 8.36 -2.18 23.53
N GLN A 262 9.65 -1.95 23.79
CA GLN A 262 10.12 -0.74 24.47
C GLN A 262 9.78 0.55 23.72
N THR A 263 9.72 0.48 22.39
CA THR A 263 9.34 1.60 21.52
C THR A 263 7.89 1.50 21.05
N GLY A 264 7.39 0.30 20.75
CA GLY A 264 6.05 0.07 20.23
C GLY A 264 4.95 0.32 21.27
N MET A 265 5.10 -0.20 22.49
CA MET A 265 4.06 -0.08 23.53
C MET A 265 3.69 1.37 23.85
N PRO A 266 4.64 2.29 24.12
CA PRO A 266 4.29 3.68 24.41
C PRO A 266 3.61 4.41 23.26
N LEU A 267 3.82 3.96 22.01
CA LEU A 267 3.26 4.59 20.82
C LEU A 267 1.88 4.05 20.46
N MET A 268 1.65 2.76 20.70
CA MET A 268 0.46 2.07 20.22
C MET A 268 -0.60 1.85 21.29
N LEU A 269 -0.23 1.64 22.57
CA LEU A 269 -1.18 1.19 23.61
C LEU A 269 -2.37 2.14 23.83
N ASN A 270 -2.16 3.45 23.70
CA ASN A 270 -3.22 4.43 23.90
C ASN A 270 -4.39 4.21 22.93
N ALA A 271 -4.13 3.71 21.73
CA ALA A 271 -5.16 3.54 20.72
C ALA A 271 -6.21 2.47 21.06
N PRO A 272 -5.85 1.19 21.30
CA PRO A 272 -6.82 0.19 21.70
C PRO A 272 -7.39 0.48 23.10
N TYR A 273 -6.66 1.18 23.97
CA TYR A 273 -7.20 1.60 25.27
C TYR A 273 -8.37 2.59 25.12
N ARG A 274 -8.25 3.56 24.21
CA ARG A 274 -9.35 4.47 23.85
C ARG A 274 -10.48 3.72 23.17
N ALA A 275 -10.15 2.89 22.17
CA ALA A 275 -11.14 2.09 21.46
C ALA A 275 -11.96 1.19 22.41
N ALA A 276 -11.38 0.65 23.48
CA ALA A 276 -12.11 -0.21 24.43
C ALA A 276 -13.25 0.51 25.20
N LYS A 277 -13.32 1.83 25.12
CA LYS A 277 -14.38 2.64 25.75
C LYS A 277 -15.47 3.08 24.77
N GLU A 278 -15.30 2.83 23.49
CA GLU A 278 -16.26 3.19 22.45
C GLU A 278 -17.27 2.04 22.21
N PRO A 279 -18.49 2.36 21.76
CA PRO A 279 -19.52 1.35 21.48
C PRO A 279 -19.26 0.68 20.13
N TRP A 280 -18.53 -0.44 20.15
CA TRP A 280 -18.30 -1.26 18.96
C TRP A 280 -19.26 -2.44 18.85
N ASP A 281 -19.36 -3.01 17.65
CA ASP A 281 -19.95 -4.33 17.46
C ASP A 281 -19.11 -5.42 18.17
N GLN A 282 -19.71 -6.59 18.37
CA GLN A 282 -19.07 -7.69 19.11
C GLN A 282 -17.71 -8.10 18.52
N THR A 283 -17.57 -8.05 17.20
CA THR A 283 -16.34 -8.45 16.50
C THR A 283 -15.21 -7.48 16.77
N THR A 284 -15.43 -6.18 16.53
CA THR A 284 -14.42 -5.14 16.75
C THR A 284 -14.07 -5.02 18.22
N ALA A 285 -15.05 -5.10 19.12
CA ALA A 285 -14.80 -5.12 20.56
C ALA A 285 -13.85 -6.27 20.96
N SER A 286 -14.10 -7.49 20.46
CA SER A 286 -13.24 -8.66 20.70
C SER A 286 -11.80 -8.42 20.22
N LEU A 287 -11.61 -7.82 19.04
CA LEU A 287 -10.29 -7.47 18.51
C LEU A 287 -9.56 -6.44 19.37
N VAL A 288 -10.27 -5.41 19.85
CA VAL A 288 -9.70 -4.39 20.75
C VAL A 288 -9.21 -5.03 22.06
N TYR A 289 -10.05 -5.87 22.67
CA TYR A 289 -9.66 -6.57 23.90
C TYR A 289 -8.53 -7.56 23.67
N ASN A 290 -8.49 -8.23 22.51
CA ASN A 290 -7.37 -9.08 22.14
C ASN A 290 -6.06 -8.29 22.07
N ALA A 291 -6.04 -7.13 21.42
CA ALA A 291 -4.87 -6.26 21.34
C ALA A 291 -4.38 -5.83 22.73
N LEU A 292 -5.29 -5.38 23.61
CA LEU A 292 -4.96 -5.05 24.99
C LEU A 292 -4.38 -6.25 25.76
N LYS A 293 -4.99 -7.42 25.60
CA LYS A 293 -4.50 -8.67 26.20
C LYS A 293 -3.09 -8.99 25.73
N ARG A 294 -2.81 -8.89 24.42
CA ARG A 294 -1.46 -9.09 23.88
C ARG A 294 -0.46 -8.14 24.50
N PHE A 295 -0.77 -6.84 24.63
CA PHE A 295 0.14 -5.92 25.31
C PHE A 295 0.48 -6.34 26.75
N MET A 296 -0.49 -6.83 27.51
CA MET A 296 -0.26 -7.36 28.86
C MET A 296 0.65 -8.58 28.84
N GLU A 297 0.39 -9.54 27.94
CA GLU A 297 1.17 -10.77 27.79
C GLU A 297 2.63 -10.48 27.40
N ILE A 298 2.87 -9.49 26.52
CA ILE A 298 4.22 -9.12 26.09
C ILE A 298 5.05 -8.56 27.24
N ASN A 299 4.51 -7.58 27.99
CA ASN A 299 5.19 -7.02 29.16
C ASN A 299 4.23 -6.26 30.08
N PHE A 300 3.89 -6.88 31.20
CA PHE A 300 2.95 -6.35 32.18
C PHE A 300 3.40 -5.02 32.80
N LYS A 301 4.69 -4.86 33.15
CA LYS A 301 5.15 -3.68 33.91
C LYS A 301 5.03 -2.35 33.12
N PRO A 302 5.51 -2.25 31.87
CA PRO A 302 5.26 -1.08 31.02
C PRO A 302 3.77 -0.90 30.71
N PHE A 303 3.03 -1.98 30.49
CA PHE A 303 1.61 -1.92 30.22
C PHE A 303 0.84 -1.24 31.36
N ASP A 304 0.98 -1.72 32.60
CA ASP A 304 0.27 -1.19 33.77
C ASP A 304 0.55 0.32 33.96
N ARG A 305 1.83 0.72 33.83
CA ARG A 305 2.22 2.14 33.88
C ARG A 305 1.58 2.97 32.78
N LEU A 306 1.59 2.49 31.53
CA LEU A 306 1.06 3.24 30.40
C LEU A 306 -0.47 3.29 30.40
N ALA A 307 -1.14 2.21 30.85
CA ALA A 307 -2.59 2.18 31.02
C ALA A 307 -3.05 3.21 32.04
N PHE A 308 -2.32 3.35 33.17
CA PHE A 308 -2.58 4.40 34.16
C PHE A 308 -2.45 5.82 33.57
N VAL A 309 -1.42 6.05 32.73
CA VAL A 309 -1.25 7.33 32.01
C VAL A 309 -2.44 7.59 31.09
N CYS A 310 -2.86 6.60 30.29
CA CYS A 310 -3.99 6.73 29.37
C CYS A 310 -5.29 7.06 30.11
N GLN A 311 -5.53 6.42 31.25
CA GLN A 311 -6.68 6.71 32.12
C GLN A 311 -6.66 8.17 32.60
N THR A 312 -5.52 8.60 33.13
CA THR A 312 -5.36 9.96 33.68
C THR A 312 -5.53 11.04 32.60
N GLU A 313 -5.01 10.82 31.40
CA GLU A 313 -5.19 11.74 30.27
C GLU A 313 -6.66 11.85 29.86
N ARG A 314 -7.39 10.74 29.84
CA ARG A 314 -8.82 10.74 29.50
C ARG A 314 -9.68 11.46 30.53
N GLU A 315 -9.37 11.30 31.82
CA GLU A 315 -10.05 12.04 32.88
C GLU A 315 -9.81 13.55 32.76
N ARG A 316 -8.62 13.96 32.31
CA ARG A 316 -8.31 15.36 32.02
C ARG A 316 -9.06 15.87 30.79
N GLU A 317 -9.12 15.10 29.70
CA GLU A 317 -9.92 15.43 28.50
C GLU A 317 -11.40 15.64 28.88
N LYS A 318 -12.01 14.71 29.60
CA LYS A 318 -13.41 14.83 30.05
C LYS A 318 -13.65 16.05 30.95
N LYS A 319 -12.68 16.43 31.78
CA LYS A 319 -12.75 17.66 32.59
C LYS A 319 -12.68 18.92 31.73
N ARG A 320 -11.86 18.92 30.67
CA ARG A 320 -11.77 20.02 29.71
C ARG A 320 -13.05 20.17 28.89
N GLU A 321 -13.57 19.08 28.34
CA GLU A 321 -14.84 19.06 27.60
C GLU A 321 -16.00 19.60 28.44
N LYS A 322 -16.06 19.24 29.74
CA LYS A 322 -17.03 19.77 30.70
C LYS A 322 -16.85 21.26 31.01
N CYS A 323 -15.61 21.76 31.04
CA CYS A 323 -15.36 23.21 31.22
C CYS A 323 -15.71 23.98 29.95
N GLU A 324 -15.39 23.46 28.77
CA GLU A 324 -15.73 24.08 27.48
C GLU A 324 -17.24 24.13 27.25
N THR A 325 -17.98 23.10 27.68
CA THR A 325 -19.45 23.13 27.64
C THR A 325 -20.09 23.96 28.75
N SER A 326 -19.40 24.21 29.88
CA SER A 326 -19.92 25.12 30.93
C SER A 326 -19.63 26.59 30.66
N TYR A 327 -18.65 26.91 29.81
CA TYR A 327 -18.32 28.25 29.36
C TYR A 327 -18.69 28.44 27.88
N GLY A 328 -19.98 28.27 27.58
CA GLY A 328 -20.54 28.88 26.38
C GLY A 328 -20.51 30.40 26.54
N SER A 329 -19.78 31.08 25.65
CA SER A 329 -19.47 32.53 25.60
C SER A 329 -18.17 32.90 26.34
N ASP A 330 -17.18 33.34 25.55
CA ASP A 330 -15.96 34.06 25.92
C ASP A 330 -14.80 33.25 26.55
N CYS A 331 -14.05 32.55 25.68
CA CYS A 331 -12.58 32.56 25.80
C CYS A 331 -11.89 32.23 24.48
N LEU A 332 -11.30 33.26 23.87
CA LEU A 332 -10.24 33.15 22.87
C LEU A 332 -8.98 32.59 23.54
N CYS A 333 -8.74 31.29 23.43
CA CYS A 333 -7.39 30.73 23.54
C CYS A 333 -7.05 29.98 22.24
N SER A 334 -6.75 30.77 21.21
CA SER A 334 -6.09 30.30 20.01
C SER A 334 -4.63 29.91 20.30
N SER A 335 -4.18 28.88 19.57
CA SER A 335 -2.78 28.54 19.30
C SER A 335 -1.96 27.84 20.40
N TRP A 336 -1.99 26.51 20.41
CA TRP A 336 -0.76 25.72 20.55
C TRP A 336 -0.74 24.61 19.49
N ASN A 337 0.03 24.89 18.42
CA ASN A 337 0.34 23.98 17.34
C ASN A 337 1.13 22.74 17.85
N THR A 338 0.75 21.60 17.29
CA THR A 338 1.51 20.37 17.05
C THR A 338 3.03 20.45 17.21
N SER A 339 3.53 20.09 18.38
CA SER A 339 4.86 19.48 18.56
C SER A 339 4.91 18.78 19.92
N LEU A 340 4.50 17.51 19.96
CA LEU A 340 4.69 16.67 21.15
C LEU A 340 6.17 16.26 21.22
N ASP A 341 6.97 17.05 21.92
CA ASP A 341 8.27 16.63 22.42
C ASP A 341 8.08 15.57 23.53
N CYS A 342 8.13 14.29 23.13
CA CYS A 342 7.91 13.14 24.00
C CYS A 342 8.83 13.09 25.23
N ARG A 343 9.96 13.82 25.27
CA ARG A 343 10.86 13.85 26.44
C ARG A 343 10.35 14.74 27.58
N ALA A 344 9.64 15.82 27.27
CA ALA A 344 9.20 16.79 28.27
C ALA A 344 8.02 16.26 29.11
N THR A 345 7.10 15.52 28.49
CA THR A 345 5.93 14.94 29.16
C THR A 345 6.32 13.77 30.09
N LEU A 346 7.31 12.97 29.70
CA LEU A 346 7.81 11.84 30.51
C LEU A 346 8.43 12.31 31.84
N ARG A 347 9.20 13.41 31.86
CA ARG A 347 9.89 13.85 33.10
C ARG A 347 8.99 14.54 34.11
N ARG A 348 8.01 15.34 33.66
CA ARG A 348 7.18 16.16 34.56
C ARG A 348 6.02 15.40 35.19
N VAL A 349 5.54 14.34 34.54
CA VAL A 349 4.26 13.71 34.91
C VAL A 349 4.43 12.28 35.42
N VAL A 350 5.42 11.51 34.92
CA VAL A 350 5.48 10.05 35.11
C VAL A 350 6.19 9.63 36.40
N LEU A 351 7.20 10.36 36.85
CA LEU A 351 8.01 9.97 38.03
C LEU A 351 7.28 10.08 39.39
N PRO A 352 6.36 11.04 39.64
CA PRO A 352 5.72 11.18 40.95
C PRO A 352 4.49 10.30 41.20
N GLN A 353 3.91 9.64 40.19
CA GLN A 353 2.56 9.05 40.27
C GLN A 353 2.55 7.50 40.36
N LEU A 354 3.71 6.87 40.57
CA LEU A 354 3.93 5.41 40.53
C LEU A 354 3.38 4.60 41.73
N ARG A 355 2.42 5.12 42.51
CA ARG A 355 1.88 4.38 43.68
C ARG A 355 0.36 4.49 43.79
N ALA A 356 -0.33 3.65 43.03
CA ALA A 356 -1.61 2.97 43.34
C ALA A 356 -2.25 2.52 42.02
N SER A 357 -2.30 1.20 41.75
CA SER A 357 -2.92 0.65 40.53
C SER A 357 -4.39 0.25 40.80
N PRO A 358 -5.37 0.74 40.02
CA PRO A 358 -6.79 0.40 40.14
C PRO A 358 -7.29 -0.65 39.12
N PHE A 359 -6.42 -1.56 38.66
CA PHE A 359 -6.65 -2.34 37.43
C PHE A 359 -7.73 -3.47 37.50
N ASN A 360 -8.44 -3.66 38.62
CA ASN A 360 -9.47 -4.72 38.73
C ASN A 360 -10.79 -4.38 38.01
N GLU A 361 -11.12 -3.11 37.75
CA GLU A 361 -12.46 -2.74 37.25
C GLU A 361 -12.67 -2.94 35.73
N LEU A 362 -11.60 -2.95 34.95
CA LEU A 362 -11.69 -3.12 33.48
C LEU A 362 -12.03 -4.56 33.09
N PHE A 363 -11.61 -5.55 33.89
CA PHE A 363 -11.80 -6.98 33.63
C PHE A 363 -13.12 -7.52 34.17
N LEU A 364 -13.70 -6.91 35.21
CA LEU A 364 -14.98 -7.32 35.79
C LEU A 364 -16.19 -7.09 34.88
N LYS A 365 -16.01 -6.45 33.72
CA LYS A 365 -17.09 -6.22 32.73
C LYS A 365 -17.29 -7.35 31.73
N PHE A 366 -16.53 -8.45 31.80
CA PHE A 366 -16.75 -9.63 30.96
C PHE A 366 -16.66 -10.93 31.78
N PRO A 367 -17.79 -11.60 32.07
CA PRO A 367 -17.77 -13.00 32.47
C PRO A 367 -17.61 -13.82 31.18
N ASN A 368 -16.39 -14.24 30.85
CA ASN A 368 -16.03 -15.39 29.98
C ASN A 368 -14.59 -15.28 29.43
N VAL A 369 -13.62 -15.01 30.28
CA VAL A 369 -12.23 -15.39 30.01
C VAL A 369 -11.86 -16.41 31.07
N THR A 370 -12.02 -17.68 30.74
CA THR A 370 -11.56 -18.80 31.55
C THR A 370 -10.08 -18.60 31.79
N THR A 371 -9.73 -18.21 33.01
CA THR A 371 -8.37 -18.27 33.53
C THR A 371 -8.00 -19.75 33.57
N ALA A 372 -7.19 -20.20 32.61
CA ALA A 372 -6.43 -21.43 32.80
C ALA A 372 -5.42 -21.14 33.92
N THR A 373 -5.73 -21.64 35.11
CA THR A 373 -4.82 -21.72 36.23
C THR A 373 -3.63 -22.58 35.81
N PRO A 374 -2.37 -22.15 36.04
CA PRO A 374 -1.25 -23.07 35.93
C PRO A 374 -1.36 -24.04 37.12
N ALA A 375 -1.65 -25.31 36.84
CA ALA A 375 -1.48 -26.37 37.82
C ALA A 375 0.00 -26.48 38.16
N GLN A 376 0.31 -26.24 39.44
CA GLN A 376 1.55 -26.68 40.06
C GLN A 376 1.46 -28.20 40.23
N GLU A 377 2.36 -28.94 39.58
CA GLU A 377 3.20 -30.02 40.13
C GLU A 377 4.12 -30.57 39.03
#